data_AF-A0A286C5E5-F1
#
_entry.id   AF-A0A286C5E5-F1
#
_cell.length_a   1.000
_cell.length_b   1.000
_cell.length_c   1.000
_cell.angle_alpha   90.00
_cell.angle_beta   90.00
_cell.angle_gamma   90.00
#
_symmetry.space_group_name_H-M   'P 1'
#
loop_
_entity.id
_entity.type
_entity.pdbx_description
1 polymer ?
#
loop_
_entity_poly.entity_id
_entity_poly.type
_entity_poly.pdbx_seq_one_letter_code
_entity_poly.pdbx_strand_id
1 'polypeptide(L)'
;MSKEVAVKTIHEILMTAPPAQVTRCKIAMVEIAHGHWDAAALTMEDAIQESEPGEWALDCMQIRDFCMMMDRVKCQGIGSIGKKPESGADQLVI
;
A
#
# COMPACT_ATOMS: atom_id res chain seq x y z
N MET A 1 -4.88 -10.80 -22.98
CA MET A 1 -3.68 -10.62 -22.13
C MET A 1 -4.04 -9.71 -20.99
N SER A 2 -4.47 -10.27 -19.85
CA SER A 2 -4.53 -9.53 -18.60
C SER A 2 -3.09 -9.28 -18.19
N LYS A 3 -2.57 -8.07 -18.40
CA LYS A 3 -1.27 -7.70 -17.86
C LYS A 3 -1.45 -7.73 -16.34
N GLU A 4 -0.82 -8.69 -15.67
CA GLU A 4 -0.65 -8.64 -14.23
C GLU A 4 0.09 -7.33 -13.96
N VAL A 5 -0.60 -6.33 -13.41
CA VAL A 5 0.02 -5.08 -13.00
C VAL A 5 0.80 -5.41 -11.75
N ALA A 6 2.04 -5.87 -11.94
CA ALA A 6 2.97 -6.06 -10.84
C ALA A 6 3.18 -4.69 -10.18
N VAL A 7 2.77 -4.55 -8.92
CA VAL A 7 3.04 -3.35 -8.13
C VAL A 7 4.55 -3.16 -8.11
N LYS A 8 5.04 -2.10 -8.75
CA LYS A 8 6.46 -1.77 -8.76
C LYS A 8 6.92 -1.61 -7.31
N THR A 9 8.09 -2.15 -7.00
CA THR A 9 8.66 -1.98 -5.67
C THR A 9 9.07 -0.52 -5.45
N ILE A 10 9.15 -0.07 -4.19
CA ILE A 10 9.61 1.29 -3.87
C ILE A 10 11.00 1.60 -4.46
N HIS A 11 11.85 0.58 -4.60
CA HIS A 11 13.15 0.70 -5.24
C HIS A 11 13.04 0.99 -6.74
N GLU A 12 12.12 0.34 -7.46
CA GLU A 12 11.89 0.60 -8.89
C GLU A 12 11.32 2.00 -9.14
N ILE A 13 10.45 2.48 -8.25
CA ILE A 13 9.94 3.86 -8.28
C ILE A 13 11.06 4.86 -8.04
N LEU A 14 11.98 4.56 -7.12
CA LEU A 14 13.15 5.41 -6.88
C LEU A 14 14.05 5.49 -8.11
N MET A 15 14.29 4.38 -8.81
CA MET A 15 15.15 4.35 -10.01
C MET A 15 14.59 5.14 -11.19
N THR A 16 13.29 5.39 -11.19
CA THR A 16 12.57 6.16 -12.22
C THR A 16 12.13 7.54 -11.72
N ALA A 17 12.52 7.91 -10.50
CA ALA A 17 12.08 9.15 -9.87
C ALA A 17 12.71 10.39 -10.54
N PRO A 18 11.92 11.46 -10.74
CA PRO A 18 12.47 12.73 -11.15
C PRO A 18 13.44 13.24 -10.05
N PRO A 19 14.52 13.97 -10.41
CA PRO A 19 15.56 14.37 -9.47
C PRO A 19 15.04 15.08 -8.21
N ALA A 20 13.99 15.90 -8.36
CA ALA A 20 13.35 16.62 -7.26
C ALA A 20 12.66 15.71 -6.23
N GLN A 21 12.30 14.48 -6.61
CA GLN A 21 11.56 13.53 -5.78
C GLN A 21 12.42 12.38 -5.25
N VAL A 22 13.67 12.25 -5.72
CA VAL A 22 14.61 11.20 -5.27
C VAL A 22 14.74 11.17 -3.75
N THR A 23 14.85 12.34 -3.11
CA THR A 23 14.97 12.42 -1.64
C THR A 23 13.69 11.94 -0.95
N ARG A 24 12.50 12.33 -1.45
CA ARG A 24 11.22 11.87 -0.87
C ARG A 24 11.04 10.36 -1.04
N CYS A 25 11.38 9.80 -2.20
CA CYS A 25 11.34 8.34 -2.39
C CYS A 25 12.27 7.59 -1.45
N LYS A 26 13.46 8.13 -1.16
CA LYS A 26 14.37 7.54 -0.18
C LYS A 26 13.79 7.58 1.23
N ILE A 27 13.16 8.68 1.62
CA ILE A 27 12.48 8.80 2.92
C ILE A 27 11.36 7.77 3.01
N ALA A 28 10.46 7.71 2.02
CA ALA A 28 9.37 6.75 2.00
C ALA A 28 9.86 5.30 2.07
N MET A 29 10.98 4.97 1.41
CA MET A 29 11.59 3.65 1.50
C MET A 29 12.08 3.30 2.91
N VAL A 30 12.64 4.27 3.63
CA VAL A 30 13.05 4.09 5.03
C VAL A 30 11.83 3.94 5.95
N GLU A 31 10.80 4.76 5.77
CA GLU A 31 9.55 4.67 6.55
C GLU A 31 8.87 3.31 6.34
N ILE A 32 8.83 2.81 5.10
CA ILE A 32 8.35 1.46 4.76
C ILE A 32 9.19 0.39 5.48
N ALA A 33 10.51 0.49 5.46
CA ALA A 33 11.41 -0.47 6.11
C ALA A 33 11.21 -0.50 7.64
N HIS A 34 10.85 0.63 8.24
CA HIS A 34 10.55 0.72 9.67
C HIS A 34 9.09 0.36 10.02
N GLY A 35 8.23 0.09 9.02
CA GLY A 35 6.81 -0.20 9.24
C GLY A 35 5.99 1.02 9.69
N HIS A 36 6.48 2.22 9.36
CA HIS A 36 5.78 3.49 9.52
C HIS A 36 4.89 3.75 8.29
N TRP A 37 3.86 2.93 8.14
CA TRP A 37 3.03 2.89 6.94
C TRP A 37 2.29 4.20 6.66
N ASP A 38 1.69 4.82 7.68
CA ASP A 38 1.02 6.13 7.56
C ASP A 38 1.98 7.23 7.07
N ALA A 39 3.17 7.36 7.69
CA ALA A 39 4.17 8.35 7.29
C ALA A 39 4.68 8.13 5.86
N ALA A 40 4.86 6.87 5.46
CA ALA A 40 5.22 6.52 4.10
C ALA A 40 4.12 6.90 3.09
N ALA A 41 2.85 6.70 3.43
CA ALA A 41 1.72 7.08 2.59
C ALA A 41 1.64 8.61 2.40
N LEU A 42 1.80 9.38 3.47
CA LEU A 42 1.83 10.85 3.41
C LEU A 42 2.98 11.35 2.54
N THR A 43 4.19 10.79 2.74
CA THR A 43 5.36 11.15 1.93
C THR A 43 5.13 10.89 0.43
N MET A 44 4.44 9.79 0.10
CA MET A 44 4.07 9.48 -1.28
C MET A 44 3.01 10.42 -1.83
N GLU A 45 2.02 10.80 -1.01
CA GLU A 45 0.99 11.76 -1.40
C GLU A 45 1.59 13.12 -1.73
N ASP A 46 2.49 13.64 -0.89
CA ASP A 46 3.24 14.88 -1.16
C ASP A 46 4.03 14.77 -2.46
N ALA A 47 4.70 13.64 -2.68
CA ALA A 47 5.47 13.41 -3.90
C ALA A 47 4.59 13.39 -5.16
N ILE A 48 3.36 12.88 -5.08
CA ILE A 48 2.38 12.90 -6.17
C ILE A 48 1.89 14.32 -6.43
N GLN A 49 1.52 15.07 -5.38
CA GLN A 49 1.01 16.43 -5.51
C GLN A 49 2.04 17.40 -6.10
N GLU A 50 3.32 17.22 -5.77
CA GLU A 50 4.42 18.05 -6.26
C GLU A 50 5.02 17.59 -7.59
N SER A 51 4.48 16.53 -8.20
CA SER A 51 4.99 15.98 -9.46
C SER A 51 4.01 16.17 -10.61
N GLU A 52 4.55 16.22 -11.83
CA GLU A 52 3.71 16.20 -13.02
C GLU A 52 2.98 14.87 -13.15
N PRO A 53 1.72 14.87 -13.64
CA PRO A 53 0.97 13.65 -13.87
C PRO A 53 1.68 12.76 -14.90
N GLY A 54 1.89 11.49 -14.56
CA GLY A 54 2.60 10.54 -15.41
C GLY A 54 2.66 9.15 -14.81
N GLU A 55 3.33 8.24 -15.50
CA GLU A 55 3.44 6.83 -15.08
C GLU A 55 4.06 6.70 -13.68
N TRP A 56 5.09 7.49 -13.40
CA TRP A 56 5.72 7.54 -12.08
C TRP A 56 4.75 7.98 -10.96
N ALA A 57 3.92 8.99 -11.21
CA ALA A 57 2.93 9.44 -10.25
C ALA A 57 1.86 8.37 -9.97
N LEU A 58 1.47 7.59 -10.99
CA LEU A 58 0.56 6.45 -10.84
C LEU A 58 1.20 5.32 -10.04
N ASP A 59 2.49 5.05 -10.24
CA ASP A 59 3.22 4.08 -9.43
C ASP A 59 3.32 4.53 -7.96
N CYS A 60 3.57 5.82 -7.71
CA CYS A 60 3.54 6.40 -6.37
C CYS A 60 2.16 6.25 -5.71
N MET A 61 1.06 6.44 -6.47
CA MET A 61 -0.30 6.22 -5.96
C MET A 61 -0.50 4.77 -5.52
N GLN A 62 0.02 3.79 -6.28
CA GLN A 62 -0.08 2.37 -5.92
C GLN A 62 0.69 2.06 -4.62
N ILE A 63 1.88 2.63 -4.42
CA ILE A 63 2.61 2.47 -3.16
C ILE A 63 1.91 3.15 -1.99
N ARG A 64 1.35 4.35 -2.19
CA ARG A 64 0.54 5.02 -1.16
C ARG A 64 -0.62 4.14 -0.72
N ASP A 65 -1.39 3.61 -1.67
CA ASP A 65 -2.53 2.72 -1.38
C ASP A 65 -2.08 1.43 -0.68
N PHE A 66 -0.94 0.87 -1.07
CA PHE A 66 -0.33 -0.26 -0.37
C PHE A 66 0.03 0.07 1.08
N CYS A 67 0.67 1.21 1.33
CA CYS A 67 1.00 1.68 2.67
C CYS A 67 -0.26 1.88 3.52
N MET A 68 -1.32 2.49 2.99
CA MET A 68 -2.59 2.63 3.71
C MET A 68 -3.23 1.28 4.04
N MET A 69 -3.16 0.30 3.12
CA MET A 69 -3.62 -1.05 3.38
C MET A 69 -2.83 -1.71 4.53
N MET A 70 -1.50 -1.59 4.50
CA MET A 70 -0.64 -2.16 5.54
C MET A 70 -0.83 -1.49 6.90
N ASP A 71 -1.08 -0.18 6.93
CA ASP A 71 -1.43 0.53 8.16
C ASP A 71 -2.73 -0.02 8.75
N ARG A 72 -3.75 -0.23 7.91
CA ARG A 72 -5.01 -0.85 8.32
C ARG A 72 -4.81 -2.27 8.87
N VAL A 73 -3.99 -3.09 8.21
CA VAL A 73 -3.67 -4.44 8.67
C VAL A 73 -2.91 -4.40 10.00
N LYS A 74 -1.99 -3.44 10.19
CA LYS A 74 -1.27 -3.23 11.45
C LYS A 74 -2.22 -2.83 12.58
N CYS A 75 -3.15 -1.90 12.33
CA CYS A 75 -4.09 -1.39 13.33
C CYS A 75 -5.23 -2.38 13.66
N GLN A 76 -5.72 -3.14 12.68
CA GLN A 76 -6.85 -4.08 12.86
C GLN A 76 -6.39 -5.51 13.16
N GLY A 77 -5.08 -5.79 13.02
CA GLY A 77 -4.53 -7.15 13.01
C GLY A 77 -4.89 -7.93 11.74
N ILE A 78 -4.21 -9.05 11.50
CA ILE A 78 -4.56 -10.05 10.47
C ILE A 78 -5.80 -10.86 10.89
N GLY A 79 -6.89 -10.17 11.21
CA GLY A 79 -8.17 -10.80 11.54
C GLY A 79 -9.00 -11.02 10.28
N SER A 80 -8.98 -12.25 9.73
CA SER A 80 -10.07 -12.92 8.96
C SER A 80 -9.65 -13.59 7.63
N ILE A 81 -9.02 -14.76 7.70
CA ILE A 81 -9.22 -15.85 6.72
C ILE A 81 -9.70 -17.11 7.47
N GLY A 82 -10.61 -16.91 8.43
CA GLY A 82 -11.19 -17.96 9.26
C GLY A 82 -12.71 -17.91 9.22
N LYS A 83 -13.31 -17.65 8.06
CA LYS A 83 -14.76 -17.77 7.89
C LYS A 83 -15.10 -19.27 7.88
N LYS A 84 -15.27 -19.86 9.07
CA LYS A 84 -15.92 -21.17 9.21
C LYS A 84 -17.28 -21.06 8.52
N PRO A 85 -17.66 -21.97 7.62
CA PRO A 85 -19.02 -22.01 7.14
C PRO A 85 -19.92 -22.28 8.34
N GLU A 86 -20.81 -21.31 8.58
CA GLU A 86 -22.02 -21.44 9.37
C GLU A 86 -22.78 -22.70 8.92
N SER A 87 -22.56 -23.80 9.63
CA SER A 87 -23.37 -25.01 9.50
C SER A 87 -24.69 -24.76 10.22
N GLY A 88 -25.70 -24.33 9.46
CA GLY A 88 -27.09 -24.40 9.90
C GLY A 88 -27.50 -25.86 10.07
N ALA A 89 -27.80 -26.24 11.32
CA ALA A 89 -28.64 -27.34 11.78
C ALA A 89 -28.56 -27.27 13.33
N ASP A 90 -29.61 -27.30 14.14
CA ASP A 90 -31.02 -27.60 13.95
C ASP A 90 -31.78 -26.98 15.14
N GLN A 91 -33.05 -26.75 14.91
CA GLN A 91 -34.00 -26.07 15.76
C GLN A 91 -34.22 -26.77 17.12
N LEU A 92 -34.20 -25.98 18.19
CA LEU A 92 -34.67 -26.36 19.53
C LEU A 92 -36.19 -26.59 19.52
N VAL A 93 -36.65 -27.78 19.92
CA VAL A 93 -37.91 -27.96 20.66
C VAL A 93 -37.74 -29.08 21.70
N ILE A 94 -37.88 -28.75 22.99
CA ILE A 94 -38.15 -29.67 24.09
C ILE A 94 -39.59 -29.40 24.52
#